data_AF-A0A0F9P322-F1
#
_entry.id   AF-A0A0F9P322-F1
#
_cell.length_a   1.000
_cell.length_b   1.000
_cell.length_c   1.000
_cell.angle_alpha   90.00
_cell.angle_beta   90.00
_cell.angle_gamma   90.00
#
_symmetry.space_group_name_H-M   'P 1'
#
loop_
_entity.id
_entity.type
_entity.pdbx_description
1 polymer ?
#
loop_
_entity_poly.entity_id
_entity_poly.type
_entity_poly.pdbx_seq_one_letter_code
_entity_poly.pdbx_strand_id
1 'polypeptide(L)'
;MVSTLETRTPIPTEAAKPDIRRILRLIGEELEIPIAVRPWWGSRRRGLRMRHKGCGTEIFPSERPHCWTCGKNLGLLEVSTWHDGRWVCPAGSNYYDKRWPEVESGVVVLWEGQCGVKNGQKGRGTHLHRQSLEILDRGATAFLLRVTVGHGSLNFVVGRDGGAPFVTAVSKAATTLEDAFRWMMPKAVQHAVDAGIDVKRQGDWFFVPLGREPRPDRADYQPQPNRPLATAGPSLGRQFETRHVGDCVAYLSILEAPGYVSPVVKGTVTAPDHPPLRLDEEWHVAMRRRALPGNYARRSAVDD
;
A
#
# COMPACT_ATOMS: atom_id res chain seq x y z
N MET A 1 -17.45 -57.73 -42.04
CA MET A 1 -16.25 -56.96 -41.61
C MET A 1 -16.74 -55.80 -40.76
N VAL A 2 -16.53 -55.86 -39.44
CA VAL A 2 -16.99 -54.86 -38.48
C VAL A 2 -15.96 -53.73 -38.46
N SER A 3 -16.35 -52.57 -38.96
CA SER A 3 -15.54 -51.34 -38.89
C SER A 3 -15.66 -50.78 -37.48
N THR A 4 -14.64 -51.01 -36.66
CA THR A 4 -14.47 -50.38 -35.35
C THR A 4 -14.10 -48.92 -35.56
N LEU A 5 -15.09 -48.03 -35.41
CA LEU A 5 -14.88 -46.60 -35.27
C LEU A 5 -14.09 -46.35 -33.98
N GLU A 6 -12.81 -46.03 -34.13
CA GLU A 6 -11.95 -45.58 -33.05
C GLU A 6 -12.53 -44.31 -32.43
N THR A 7 -13.03 -44.44 -31.19
CA THR A 7 -13.31 -43.31 -30.31
C THR A 7 -12.02 -42.53 -30.07
N ARG A 8 -11.86 -41.42 -30.79
CA ARG A 8 -10.82 -40.43 -30.51
C ARG A 8 -11.08 -39.82 -29.13
N THR A 9 -10.23 -40.16 -28.17
CA THR A 9 -10.17 -39.49 -26.87
C THR A 9 -9.91 -37.99 -27.12
N PRO A 10 -10.77 -37.07 -26.64
CA PRO A 10 -10.52 -35.64 -26.81
C PRO A 10 -9.20 -35.25 -26.13
N ILE A 11 -8.38 -34.49 -26.85
CA ILE A 11 -7.16 -33.88 -26.33
C ILE A 11 -7.58 -33.02 -25.12
N PRO A 12 -6.96 -33.17 -23.94
CA PRO A 12 -7.26 -32.35 -22.78
C PRO A 12 -7.08 -30.87 -23.14
N THR A 13 -8.19 -30.15 -23.17
CA THR A 13 -8.23 -28.70 -23.32
C THR A 13 -7.54 -28.08 -22.10
N GLU A 14 -6.50 -27.27 -22.35
CA GLU A 14 -5.85 -26.32 -21.44
C GLU A 14 -5.96 -26.72 -19.95
N ALA A 15 -4.98 -27.49 -19.43
CA ALA A 15 -4.90 -27.91 -18.03
C ALA A 15 -5.42 -26.80 -17.11
N ALA A 16 -6.52 -27.07 -16.40
CA ALA A 16 -7.28 -26.07 -15.67
C ALA A 16 -6.31 -25.22 -14.83
N LYS A 17 -6.17 -23.94 -15.18
CA LYS A 17 -5.29 -23.02 -14.47
C LYS A 17 -5.65 -23.11 -12.99
N PRO A 18 -4.67 -23.35 -12.10
CA PRO A 18 -4.97 -23.56 -10.70
C PRO A 18 -5.70 -22.34 -10.16
N ASP A 19 -6.76 -22.58 -9.38
CA ASP A 19 -7.57 -21.52 -8.77
C ASP A 19 -6.70 -20.72 -7.81
N ILE A 20 -6.24 -19.54 -8.27
CA ILE A 20 -5.36 -18.66 -7.50
C ILE A 20 -5.98 -18.26 -6.16
N ARG A 21 -7.32 -18.25 -6.05
CA ARG A 21 -8.02 -17.96 -4.79
C ARG A 21 -7.85 -19.06 -3.77
N ARG A 22 -7.76 -20.31 -4.23
CA ARG A 22 -7.46 -21.46 -3.37
C ARG A 22 -5.99 -21.43 -2.95
N ILE A 23 -5.07 -21.17 -3.88
CA ILE A 23 -3.63 -21.06 -3.59
C ILE A 23 -3.37 -19.96 -2.56
N LEU A 24 -3.91 -18.76 -2.77
CA LEU A 24 -3.73 -17.63 -1.85
C LEU A 24 -4.31 -17.91 -0.46
N ARG A 25 -5.43 -18.63 -0.36
CA ARG A 25 -5.98 -19.05 0.93
C ARG A 25 -5.05 -20.02 1.65
N LEU A 26 -4.55 -21.05 0.97
CA LEU A 26 -3.61 -22.02 1.55
C LEU A 26 -2.31 -21.35 2.01
N ILE A 27 -1.77 -20.42 1.21
CA ILE A 27 -0.58 -19.66 1.58
C ILE A 27 -0.87 -18.74 2.77
N GLY A 28 -2.04 -18.10 2.79
CA GLY A 28 -2.48 -17.29 3.92
C GLY A 28 -2.59 -18.11 5.21
N GLU A 29 -3.18 -19.29 5.16
CA GLU A 29 -3.29 -20.21 6.30
C GLU A 29 -1.90 -20.64 6.81
N GLU A 30 -1.00 -21.07 5.92
CA GLU A 30 0.35 -21.52 6.30
C GLU A 30 1.21 -20.39 6.88
N LEU A 31 1.06 -19.16 6.37
CA LEU A 31 1.81 -17.99 6.85
C LEU A 31 1.08 -17.24 7.97
N GLU A 32 -0.09 -17.74 8.40
CA GLU A 32 -0.98 -17.07 9.35
C GLU A 32 -1.35 -15.63 8.93
N ILE A 33 -1.48 -15.39 7.63
CA ILE A 33 -1.93 -14.13 7.04
C ILE A 33 -3.40 -14.29 6.64
N PRO A 34 -4.34 -13.61 7.32
CA PRO A 34 -5.74 -13.63 6.91
C PRO A 34 -5.89 -12.96 5.53
N ILE A 35 -6.34 -13.71 4.53
CA ILE A 35 -6.48 -13.24 3.14
C ILE A 35 -7.94 -13.38 2.67
N ALA A 36 -8.47 -12.31 2.10
CA ALA A 36 -9.74 -12.31 1.40
C ALA A 36 -9.55 -11.92 -0.07
N VAL A 37 -9.87 -12.83 -0.99
CA VAL A 37 -9.87 -12.51 -2.43
C VAL A 37 -11.28 -12.16 -2.86
N ARG A 38 -11.50 -10.89 -3.21
CA ARG A 38 -12.78 -10.35 -3.67
C ARG A 38 -12.84 -10.30 -5.20
N PRO A 39 -14.05 -10.40 -5.78
CA PRO A 39 -14.22 -10.12 -7.19
C PRO A 39 -13.75 -8.70 -7.54
N TRP A 40 -12.97 -8.58 -8.60
CA TRP A 40 -12.50 -7.27 -9.06
C TRP A 40 -13.61 -6.42 -9.67
N TRP A 41 -14.50 -7.06 -10.45
CA TRP A 41 -15.80 -6.47 -10.72
C TRP A 41 -16.57 -6.34 -9.42
N GLY A 42 -17.20 -5.21 -9.17
CA GLY A 42 -17.85 -4.99 -7.88
C GLY A 42 -17.02 -4.17 -6.89
N SER A 43 -15.75 -3.88 -7.21
CA SER A 43 -14.85 -3.20 -6.27
C SER A 43 -15.08 -1.68 -6.18
N ARG A 44 -15.81 -1.08 -7.14
CA ARG A 44 -16.17 0.34 -7.10
C ARG A 44 -17.46 0.63 -7.86
N ARG A 45 -18.45 1.20 -7.15
CA ARG A 45 -19.59 1.87 -7.77
C ARG A 45 -19.17 3.29 -8.13
N ARG A 46 -19.74 3.83 -9.21
CA ARG A 46 -19.54 5.24 -9.52
C ARG A 46 -19.99 6.07 -8.32
N GLY A 47 -19.12 6.99 -7.91
CA GLY A 47 -19.38 7.85 -6.75
C GLY A 47 -20.61 8.73 -6.95
N LEU A 48 -20.97 9.42 -5.87
CA LEU A 48 -22.02 10.44 -5.89
C LEU A 48 -21.75 11.42 -7.03
N ARG A 49 -22.71 11.57 -7.94
CA ARG A 49 -22.67 12.61 -8.97
C ARG A 49 -23.46 13.81 -8.48
N MET A 50 -23.01 14.99 -8.89
CA MET A 50 -23.67 16.26 -8.60
C MET A 50 -24.13 16.89 -9.91
N ARG A 51 -25.29 17.53 -9.89
CA ARG A 51 -25.86 18.29 -11.01
C ARG A 51 -26.41 19.58 -10.50
N HIS A 52 -26.22 20.63 -11.29
CA HIS A 52 -26.85 21.90 -11.01
C HIS A 52 -28.36 21.75 -11.28
N LYS A 53 -29.21 22.01 -10.29
CA LYS A 53 -30.68 21.90 -10.45
C LYS A 53 -31.22 22.85 -11.52
N GLY A 54 -30.61 24.02 -11.68
CA GLY A 54 -31.05 25.03 -12.65
C GLY A 54 -30.76 24.64 -14.10
N CYS A 55 -29.50 24.32 -14.43
CA CYS A 55 -29.08 24.08 -15.82
C CYS A 55 -28.85 22.60 -16.18
N GLY A 56 -28.90 21.69 -15.21
CA GLY A 56 -28.70 20.26 -15.43
C GLY A 56 -27.25 19.81 -15.66
N THR A 57 -26.28 20.73 -15.68
CA THR A 57 -24.85 20.42 -15.90
C THR A 57 -24.30 19.54 -14.77
N GLU A 58 -23.52 18.52 -15.12
CA GLU A 58 -22.81 17.69 -14.15
C GLU A 58 -21.65 18.46 -13.51
N ILE A 59 -21.56 18.40 -12.18
CA ILE A 59 -20.58 19.13 -11.37
C ILE A 59 -19.69 18.11 -10.66
N PHE A 60 -18.42 18.46 -10.50
CA PHE A 60 -17.50 17.68 -9.68
C PHE A 60 -17.80 17.84 -8.19
N PRO A 61 -17.78 16.75 -7.41
CA PRO A 61 -17.94 16.86 -5.96
C PRO A 61 -16.80 17.68 -5.35
N SER A 62 -17.14 18.77 -4.69
CA SER A 62 -16.22 19.61 -3.93
C SER A 62 -16.96 20.32 -2.79
N GLU A 63 -16.21 20.88 -1.84
CA GLU A 63 -16.79 21.70 -0.75
C GLU A 63 -17.50 22.95 -1.28
N ARG A 64 -17.09 23.44 -2.46
CA ARG A 64 -17.68 24.59 -3.17
C ARG A 64 -17.95 24.20 -4.62
N PRO A 65 -19.05 23.49 -4.90
CA PRO A 65 -19.34 23.00 -6.25
C PRO A 65 -19.53 24.19 -7.20
N HIS A 66 -18.78 24.20 -8.30
CA HIS A 66 -18.84 25.28 -9.30
C HIS A 66 -19.53 24.81 -10.58
N CYS A 67 -20.53 25.55 -11.05
CA CYS A 67 -21.16 25.29 -12.33
C CYS A 67 -20.48 26.07 -13.44
N TRP A 68 -19.63 25.39 -14.24
CA TRP A 68 -18.94 26.00 -15.38
C TRP A 68 -19.88 26.56 -16.44
N THR A 69 -21.08 25.99 -16.59
CA THR A 69 -22.09 26.50 -17.53
C THR A 69 -22.73 27.81 -17.06
N CYS A 70 -22.92 27.97 -15.75
CA CYS A 70 -23.54 29.18 -15.19
C CYS A 70 -22.52 30.19 -14.67
N GLY A 71 -21.23 29.84 -14.65
CA GLY A 71 -20.16 30.69 -14.15
C GLY A 71 -20.25 31.03 -12.65
N LYS A 72 -20.94 30.22 -11.84
CA LYS A 72 -21.12 30.50 -10.40
C LYS A 72 -20.86 29.31 -9.50
N ASN A 73 -20.46 29.61 -8.28
CA ASN A 73 -20.44 28.65 -7.18
C ASN A 73 -21.88 28.36 -6.74
N LEU A 74 -22.15 27.11 -6.41
CA LEU A 74 -23.47 26.62 -6.06
C LEU A 74 -23.57 26.36 -4.56
N GLY A 75 -24.69 26.79 -3.98
CA GLY A 75 -25.09 26.33 -2.64
C GLY A 75 -25.55 24.88 -2.66
N LEU A 76 -25.55 24.23 -1.48
CA LEU A 76 -26.01 22.84 -1.33
C LEU A 76 -27.43 22.61 -1.87
N LEU A 77 -28.31 23.62 -1.75
CA LEU A 77 -29.69 23.55 -2.24
C LEU A 77 -29.80 23.62 -3.76
N GLU A 78 -28.81 24.18 -4.45
CA GLU A 78 -28.77 24.28 -5.92
C GLU A 78 -28.18 23.03 -6.57
N VAL A 79 -27.72 22.07 -5.78
CA VAL A 79 -27.15 20.81 -6.26
C VAL A 79 -28.12 19.65 -6.00
N SER A 80 -28.36 18.85 -7.03
CA SER A 80 -28.96 17.52 -6.87
C SER A 80 -27.84 16.48 -6.88
N THR A 81 -27.82 15.62 -5.87
CA THR A 81 -26.92 14.48 -5.80
C THR A 81 -27.65 13.22 -6.21
N TRP A 82 -26.98 12.31 -6.92
CA TRP A 82 -27.51 10.97 -7.15
C TRP A 82 -26.40 9.94 -7.26
N HIS A 83 -26.71 8.71 -6.88
CA HIS A 83 -25.88 7.56 -7.18
C HIS A 83 -26.30 7.02 -8.54
N ASP A 84 -25.38 7.00 -9.50
CA ASP A 84 -25.69 6.40 -10.80
C ASP A 84 -25.79 4.87 -10.72
N GLY A 85 -25.32 4.27 -9.60
CA GLY A 85 -25.42 2.86 -9.27
C GLY A 85 -24.58 1.94 -10.16
N ARG A 86 -24.04 2.45 -11.28
CA ARG A 86 -23.27 1.67 -12.26
C ARG A 86 -21.92 1.30 -11.68
N TRP A 87 -21.51 0.09 -12.02
CA TRP A 87 -20.16 -0.37 -11.82
C TRP A 87 -19.22 0.43 -12.73
N VAL A 88 -18.15 0.96 -12.15
CA VAL A 88 -17.07 1.58 -12.90
C VAL A 88 -16.03 0.51 -13.16
N CYS A 89 -15.44 0.51 -14.36
CA CYS A 89 -14.25 -0.28 -14.58
C CYS A 89 -13.10 0.27 -13.71
N PRO A 90 -12.53 -0.52 -12.78
CA PRO A 90 -11.43 -0.06 -11.94
C PRO A 90 -10.13 0.14 -12.74
N ALA A 91 -10.04 -0.41 -13.96
CA ALA A 91 -8.95 -0.14 -14.90
C ALA A 91 -9.23 1.06 -15.82
N GLY A 92 -10.22 1.90 -15.50
CA GLY A 92 -10.44 3.19 -16.18
C GLY A 92 -9.18 4.08 -16.17
N SER A 93 -9.20 5.15 -16.96
CA SER A 93 -8.03 6.02 -17.20
C SER A 93 -7.46 6.67 -15.94
N ASN A 94 -8.27 6.81 -14.89
CA ASN A 94 -7.81 7.41 -13.65
C ASN A 94 -7.13 6.36 -12.78
N TYR A 95 -5.86 6.60 -12.49
CA TYR A 95 -5.06 5.80 -11.59
C TYR A 95 -5.76 5.54 -10.23
N TYR A 96 -6.53 6.51 -9.74
CA TYR A 96 -7.32 6.43 -8.50
C TYR A 96 -8.46 5.40 -8.52
N ASP A 97 -8.81 4.86 -9.68
CA ASP A 97 -9.86 3.84 -9.81
C ASP A 97 -9.33 2.41 -9.65
N LYS A 98 -8.00 2.22 -9.68
CA LYS A 98 -7.37 0.92 -9.51
C LYS A 98 -7.47 0.46 -8.06
N ARG A 99 -7.69 -0.84 -7.88
CA ARG A 99 -7.74 -1.50 -6.57
C ARG A 99 -6.49 -2.33 -6.36
N TRP A 100 -5.64 -1.82 -5.47
CA TRP A 100 -4.40 -2.48 -5.07
C TRP A 100 -4.62 -3.22 -3.75
N PRO A 101 -3.90 -4.33 -3.51
CA PRO A 101 -3.87 -5.00 -2.23
C PRO A 101 -3.82 -4.03 -1.05
N GLU A 102 -4.71 -4.21 -0.08
CA GLU A 102 -4.77 -3.38 1.14
C GLU A 102 -5.11 -4.23 2.37
N VAL A 103 -4.91 -3.69 3.56
CA VAL A 103 -5.31 -4.34 4.82
C VAL A 103 -6.60 -3.67 5.30
N GLU A 104 -7.68 -4.43 5.39
CA GLU A 104 -8.97 -3.98 5.95
C GLU A 104 -9.28 -4.81 7.20
N SER A 105 -9.44 -4.16 8.36
CA SER A 105 -9.83 -4.83 9.62
C SER A 105 -8.97 -6.06 9.94
N GLY A 106 -7.64 -5.93 9.76
CA GLY A 106 -6.69 -7.01 10.00
C GLY A 106 -6.76 -8.14 8.97
N VAL A 107 -7.32 -7.93 7.78
CA VAL A 107 -7.36 -8.91 6.68
C VAL A 107 -6.73 -8.30 5.44
N VAL A 108 -5.82 -9.03 4.78
CA VAL A 108 -5.30 -8.64 3.47
C VAL A 108 -6.37 -8.87 2.41
N VAL A 109 -6.89 -7.79 1.85
CA VAL A 109 -7.89 -7.83 0.78
C VAL A 109 -7.18 -7.76 -0.57
N LEU A 110 -7.45 -8.75 -1.41
CA LEU A 110 -6.96 -8.85 -2.79
C LEU A 110 -8.16 -8.82 -3.73
N TRP A 111 -7.97 -8.31 -4.95
CA TRP A 111 -9.01 -8.31 -5.98
C TRP A 111 -8.56 -9.09 -7.20
N GLU A 112 -9.47 -9.88 -7.75
CA GLU A 112 -9.18 -10.75 -8.88
C GLU A 112 -10.42 -10.94 -9.77
N GLY A 113 -10.21 -11.03 -11.08
CA GLY A 113 -11.23 -11.37 -12.05
C GLY A 113 -11.38 -10.34 -13.17
N GLN A 114 -12.36 -10.59 -14.03
CA GLN A 114 -12.69 -9.71 -15.16
C GLN A 114 -13.46 -8.47 -14.69
N CYS A 115 -13.41 -7.41 -15.48
CA CYS A 115 -14.28 -6.26 -15.32
C CYS A 115 -15.73 -6.67 -15.68
N GLY A 116 -16.68 -6.38 -14.80
CA GLY A 116 -18.10 -6.71 -15.00
C GLY A 116 -18.84 -5.71 -15.90
N VAL A 117 -18.14 -4.76 -16.51
CA VAL A 117 -18.74 -3.80 -17.46
C VAL A 117 -19.07 -4.56 -18.75
N LYS A 118 -20.33 -4.99 -18.87
CA LYS A 118 -20.89 -5.57 -20.09
C LYS A 118 -20.68 -4.59 -21.25
N ASN A 119 -20.26 -5.11 -22.41
CA ASN A 119 -19.93 -4.37 -23.64
C ASN A 119 -20.81 -3.11 -23.86
N GLY A 120 -20.15 -1.97 -24.01
CA GLY A 120 -20.63 -0.81 -24.76
C GLY A 120 -21.78 0.02 -24.17
N GLN A 121 -21.45 1.11 -23.48
CA GLN A 121 -22.37 2.28 -23.50
C GLN A 121 -22.39 3.00 -24.86
N LYS A 122 -21.51 2.64 -25.82
CA LYS A 122 -21.37 3.34 -27.12
C LYS A 122 -20.89 2.48 -28.31
N GLY A 123 -21.17 1.18 -28.34
CA GLY A 123 -20.80 0.34 -29.51
C GLY A 123 -19.30 0.23 -29.85
N ARG A 124 -18.40 0.73 -28.98
CA ARG A 124 -16.94 0.65 -29.17
C ARG A 124 -16.38 -0.51 -28.35
N GLY A 125 -16.25 -1.68 -28.99
CA GLY A 125 -15.38 -2.78 -28.56
C GLY A 125 -15.77 -3.52 -27.28
N THR A 126 -15.23 -4.72 -27.14
CA THR A 126 -15.33 -5.53 -25.93
C THR A 126 -14.50 -4.90 -24.81
N HIS A 127 -15.11 -4.61 -23.66
CA HIS A 127 -14.42 -4.00 -22.53
C HIS A 127 -13.67 -5.07 -21.72
N LEU A 128 -12.51 -5.51 -22.23
CA LEU A 128 -11.74 -6.63 -21.71
C LEU A 128 -10.66 -6.19 -20.71
N HIS A 129 -11.06 -5.52 -19.64
CA HIS A 129 -10.14 -5.32 -18.53
C HIS A 129 -10.24 -6.48 -17.54
N ARG A 130 -9.12 -6.83 -16.91
CA ARG A 130 -9.05 -7.82 -15.82
C ARG A 130 -8.00 -7.41 -14.80
N GLN A 131 -8.17 -7.89 -13.57
CA GLN A 131 -7.12 -7.93 -12.57
C GLN A 131 -6.72 -9.38 -12.34
N SER A 132 -5.44 -9.68 -12.52
CA SER A 132 -4.87 -11.01 -12.28
C SER A 132 -3.79 -10.95 -11.21
N LEU A 133 -3.68 -12.04 -10.46
CA LEU A 133 -2.75 -12.23 -9.36
C LEU A 133 -1.76 -13.33 -9.74
N GLU A 134 -0.49 -13.12 -9.42
CA GLU A 134 0.59 -14.07 -9.67
C GLU A 134 1.55 -14.06 -8.48
N ILE A 135 1.86 -15.23 -7.94
CA ILE A 135 2.82 -15.35 -6.83
C ILE A 135 4.19 -15.55 -7.45
N LEU A 136 5.11 -14.62 -7.19
CA LEU A 136 6.45 -14.64 -7.75
C LEU A 136 7.42 -15.41 -6.87
N ASP A 137 7.29 -15.25 -5.56
CA ASP A 137 8.20 -15.87 -4.57
C ASP A 137 7.49 -16.02 -3.22
N ARG A 138 8.01 -16.90 -2.37
CA ARG A 138 7.43 -17.26 -1.08
C ARG A 138 8.52 -17.57 -0.05
N GLY A 139 8.37 -17.00 1.14
CA GLY A 139 9.23 -17.26 2.29
C GLY A 139 8.42 -17.74 3.49
N ALA A 140 9.07 -17.74 4.66
CA ALA A 140 8.48 -18.27 5.90
C ALA A 140 7.39 -17.36 6.52
N THR A 141 7.42 -16.05 6.24
CA THR A 141 6.51 -15.06 6.87
C THR A 141 5.84 -14.11 5.88
N ALA A 142 6.18 -14.23 4.60
CA ALA A 142 5.70 -13.35 3.55
C ALA A 142 5.75 -14.04 2.18
N PHE A 143 5.06 -13.46 1.21
CA PHE A 143 5.14 -13.82 -0.20
C PHE A 143 5.14 -12.58 -1.08
N LEU A 144 5.75 -12.71 -2.26
CA LEU A 144 5.80 -11.67 -3.27
C LEU A 144 4.69 -11.90 -4.29
N LEU A 145 3.81 -10.91 -4.43
CA LEU A 145 2.61 -10.95 -5.27
C LEU A 145 2.73 -9.93 -6.39
N ARG A 146 2.60 -10.36 -7.64
CA ARG A 146 2.35 -9.46 -8.77
C ARG A 146 0.85 -9.29 -8.99
N VAL A 147 0.43 -8.05 -9.08
CA VAL A 147 -0.94 -7.66 -9.44
C VAL A 147 -0.92 -6.94 -10.77
N THR A 148 -1.60 -7.51 -11.76
CA THR A 148 -1.71 -6.94 -13.10
C THR A 148 -3.11 -6.42 -13.32
N VAL A 149 -3.25 -5.13 -13.66
CA VAL A 149 -4.51 -4.43 -13.92
C VAL A 149 -4.47 -3.81 -15.31
N GLY A 150 -5.27 -4.34 -16.25
CA GLY A 150 -5.20 -3.94 -17.65
C GLY A 150 -3.81 -4.22 -18.24
N HIS A 151 -3.09 -3.16 -18.64
CA HIS A 151 -1.72 -3.24 -19.17
C HIS A 151 -0.62 -2.95 -18.13
N GLY A 152 -1.00 -2.53 -16.91
CA GLY A 152 -0.04 -2.19 -15.86
C GLY A 152 0.11 -3.33 -14.85
N SER A 153 1.30 -3.48 -14.27
CA SER A 153 1.54 -4.41 -13.17
C SER A 153 2.39 -3.78 -12.08
N LEU A 154 2.13 -4.20 -10.85
CA LEU A 154 2.90 -3.83 -9.66
C LEU A 154 3.16 -5.07 -8.81
N ASN A 155 4.28 -5.07 -8.11
CA ASN A 155 4.63 -6.14 -7.18
C ASN A 155 4.36 -5.66 -5.75
N PHE A 156 3.94 -6.58 -4.89
CA PHE A 156 3.58 -6.34 -3.51
C PHE A 156 4.21 -7.40 -2.63
N VAL A 157 4.82 -6.99 -1.52
CA VAL A 157 5.11 -7.93 -0.43
C VAL A 157 3.86 -8.00 0.44
N VAL A 158 3.36 -9.21 0.62
CA VAL A 158 2.26 -9.53 1.54
C VAL A 158 2.84 -10.40 2.64
N GLY A 159 2.66 -10.00 3.90
CA GLY A 159 3.31 -10.69 5.00
C GLY A 159 2.67 -10.42 6.35
N ARG A 160 3.31 -10.93 7.40
CA ARG A 160 2.98 -10.62 8.79
C ARG A 160 4.21 -10.05 9.49
N ASP A 161 4.02 -9.00 10.28
CA ASP A 161 5.06 -8.36 11.07
C ASP A 161 4.51 -8.02 12.46
N GLY A 162 5.17 -8.49 13.52
CA GLY A 162 4.68 -8.31 14.90
C GLY A 162 3.30 -8.95 15.18
N GLY A 163 2.85 -9.88 14.34
CA GLY A 163 1.51 -10.47 14.44
C GLY A 163 0.44 -9.73 13.63
N ALA A 164 0.73 -8.55 13.06
CA ALA A 164 -0.16 -7.81 12.20
C ALA A 164 0.10 -8.10 10.72
N PRO A 165 -0.94 -8.29 9.88
CA PRO A 165 -0.75 -8.42 8.44
C PRO A 165 -0.35 -7.08 7.83
N PHE A 166 0.49 -7.13 6.81
CA PHE A 166 0.86 -5.95 6.03
C PHE A 166 0.85 -6.24 4.54
N VAL A 167 0.71 -5.17 3.76
CA VAL A 167 0.94 -5.18 2.33
C VAL A 167 1.65 -3.91 1.91
N THR A 168 2.65 -4.05 1.04
CA THR A 168 3.45 -2.91 0.59
C THR A 168 3.87 -3.07 -0.86
N ALA A 169 3.71 -2.02 -1.65
CA ALA A 169 4.09 -2.00 -3.04
C ALA A 169 5.62 -1.85 -3.18
N VAL A 170 6.23 -2.69 -4.01
CA VAL A 170 7.67 -2.71 -4.26
C VAL A 170 8.01 -2.50 -5.72
N SER A 171 9.29 -2.31 -6.03
CA SER A 171 9.76 -2.21 -7.41
C SER A 171 9.29 -3.40 -8.25
N LYS A 172 8.83 -3.11 -9.46
CA LYS A 172 8.49 -4.15 -10.46
C LYS A 172 9.69 -5.02 -10.82
N ALA A 173 10.91 -4.52 -10.63
CA ALA A 173 12.15 -5.27 -10.87
C ALA A 173 12.44 -6.33 -9.79
N ALA A 174 11.84 -6.22 -8.60
CA ALA A 174 12.02 -7.23 -7.57
C ALA A 174 11.24 -8.49 -7.95
N THR A 175 11.95 -9.59 -8.18
CA THR A 175 11.37 -10.90 -8.54
C THR A 175 11.45 -11.92 -7.41
N THR A 176 12.27 -11.66 -6.40
CA THR A 176 12.36 -12.44 -5.16
C THR A 176 11.95 -11.60 -3.96
N LEU A 177 11.60 -12.25 -2.85
CA LEU A 177 11.37 -11.59 -1.58
C LEU A 177 12.62 -10.88 -1.08
N GLU A 178 13.80 -11.48 -1.26
CA GLU A 178 15.08 -10.85 -0.91
C GLU A 178 15.27 -9.52 -1.63
N ASP A 179 15.07 -9.48 -2.96
CA ASP A 179 15.14 -8.26 -3.75
C ASP A 179 14.13 -7.21 -3.26
N ALA A 180 12.92 -7.66 -2.92
CA ALA A 180 11.84 -6.78 -2.46
C ALA A 180 12.18 -6.17 -1.09
N PHE A 181 12.67 -6.97 -0.14
CA PHE A 181 13.10 -6.49 1.17
C PHE A 181 14.32 -5.57 1.06
N ARG A 182 15.33 -5.93 0.25
CA ARG A 182 16.50 -5.09 -0.01
C ARG A 182 16.10 -3.77 -0.66
N TRP A 183 15.16 -3.77 -1.61
CA TRP A 183 14.64 -2.55 -2.23
C TRP A 183 13.96 -1.61 -1.22
N MET A 184 13.20 -2.17 -0.27
CA MET A 184 12.54 -1.40 0.80
C MET A 184 13.53 -0.75 1.77
N MET A 185 14.76 -1.29 1.90
CA MET A 185 15.79 -0.67 2.73
C MET A 185 16.30 0.63 2.08
N PRO A 186 16.38 1.76 2.81
CA PRO A 186 17.13 2.93 2.38
C PRO A 186 18.58 2.58 2.04
N LYS A 187 19.22 3.35 1.14
CA LYS A 187 20.60 3.09 0.67
C LYS A 187 21.59 3.03 1.84
N ALA A 188 21.47 3.95 2.80
CA ALA A 188 22.30 3.97 4.00
C ALA A 188 22.11 2.72 4.87
N VAL A 189 20.87 2.21 4.98
CA VAL A 189 20.58 0.95 5.68
C VAL A 189 21.20 -0.24 4.95
N GLN A 190 21.07 -0.30 3.61
CA GLN A 190 21.69 -1.37 2.81
C GLN A 190 23.21 -1.41 3.03
N HIS A 191 23.88 -0.25 2.96
CA HIS A 191 25.32 -0.17 3.20
C HIS A 191 25.70 -0.60 4.62
N ALA A 192 24.89 -0.26 5.63
CA ALA A 192 25.14 -0.68 7.01
C ALA A 192 25.03 -2.20 7.17
N VAL A 193 23.98 -2.82 6.61
CA VAL A 193 23.81 -4.28 6.59
C VAL A 193 24.95 -4.96 5.84
N ASP A 194 25.33 -4.46 4.65
CA ASP A 194 26.43 -5.01 3.85
C ASP A 194 27.78 -4.89 4.59
N ALA A 195 27.95 -3.89 5.47
CA ALA A 195 29.12 -3.71 6.32
C ALA A 195 29.08 -4.56 7.61
N GLY A 196 28.05 -5.37 7.82
CA GLY A 196 27.88 -6.19 9.02
C GLY A 196 27.50 -5.41 10.27
N ILE A 197 26.97 -4.18 10.12
CA ILE A 197 26.45 -3.38 11.24
C ILE A 197 25.11 -3.98 11.69
N ASP A 198 24.92 -4.11 13.01
CA ASP A 198 23.67 -4.61 13.59
C ASP A 198 22.55 -3.57 13.46
N VAL A 199 21.84 -3.62 12.32
CA VAL A 199 20.69 -2.75 12.06
C VAL A 199 19.45 -3.38 12.65
N LYS A 200 18.84 -2.70 13.63
CA LYS A 200 17.58 -3.11 14.22
C LYS A 200 16.40 -2.65 13.37
N ARG A 201 15.26 -3.37 13.42
CA ARG A 201 14.04 -3.04 12.67
C ARG A 201 12.79 -3.20 13.54
N GLN A 202 11.85 -2.27 13.42
CA GLN A 202 10.49 -2.40 13.98
C GLN A 202 9.47 -1.80 13.02
N GLY A 203 8.64 -2.64 12.40
CA GLY A 203 7.67 -2.24 11.39
C GLY A 203 8.34 -1.54 10.19
N ASP A 204 7.96 -0.30 9.93
CA ASP A 204 8.46 0.47 8.79
C ASP A 204 9.80 1.17 9.04
N TRP A 205 10.40 0.98 10.22
CA TRP A 205 11.59 1.69 10.66
C TRP A 205 12.80 0.80 10.80
N PHE A 206 13.94 1.32 10.35
CA PHE A 206 15.27 0.79 10.56
C PHE A 206 16.02 1.71 11.53
N PHE A 207 16.79 1.12 12.45
CA PHE A 207 17.58 1.82 13.44
C PHE A 207 19.04 1.45 13.22
N VAL A 208 19.83 2.39 12.71
CA VAL A 208 21.25 2.17 12.42
C VAL A 208 22.07 2.77 13.56
N PRO A 209 22.92 2.00 14.26
CA PRO A 209 23.71 2.51 15.37
C PRO A 209 24.65 3.63 14.94
N LEU A 210 24.73 4.65 15.78
CA LEU A 210 25.70 5.73 15.73
C LEU A 210 26.75 5.40 16.79
N GLY A 211 27.93 4.97 16.36
CA GLY A 211 29.07 4.71 17.25
C GLY A 211 29.60 5.94 17.99
N ARG A 212 28.82 7.04 18.07
CA ARG A 212 29.07 8.25 18.84
C ARG A 212 27.76 8.91 19.23
N GLU A 213 27.78 9.60 20.37
CA GLU A 213 26.68 10.46 20.78
C GLU A 213 26.46 11.62 19.79
N PRO A 214 25.22 11.87 19.35
CA PRO A 214 24.91 13.03 18.53
C PRO A 214 25.26 14.32 19.27
N ARG A 215 26.03 15.20 18.61
CA ARG A 215 26.31 16.53 19.16
C ARG A 215 25.16 17.47 18.80
N PRO A 216 24.49 18.13 19.76
CA PRO A 216 23.54 19.17 19.45
C PRO A 216 24.27 20.31 18.73
N ASP A 217 23.71 20.79 17.63
CA ASP A 217 24.21 21.93 16.86
C ASP A 217 23.95 23.27 17.57
N ARG A 218 23.06 23.27 18.58
CA ARG A 218 22.67 24.43 19.37
C ARG A 218 22.75 24.18 20.88
N ALA A 219 23.33 25.13 21.61
CA ALA A 219 23.59 25.05 23.05
C ALA A 219 22.32 25.14 23.92
N ASP A 220 21.20 25.64 23.38
CA ASP A 220 19.92 25.84 24.06
C ASP A 220 18.94 24.66 23.89
N TYR A 221 19.35 23.56 23.24
CA TYR A 221 18.44 22.46 22.93
C TYR A 221 18.35 21.43 24.06
N GLN A 222 17.14 21.16 24.52
CA GLN A 222 16.86 20.11 25.50
C GLN A 222 16.30 18.85 24.81
N PRO A 223 16.83 17.65 25.14
CA PRO A 223 16.22 16.39 24.70
C PRO A 223 14.75 16.35 25.12
N GLN A 224 13.86 15.96 24.19
CA GLN A 224 12.44 15.78 24.50
C GLN A 224 12.15 14.30 24.74
N PRO A 225 12.01 13.86 26.01
CA PRO A 225 11.56 12.50 26.29
C PRO A 225 10.11 12.31 25.79
N ASN A 226 9.78 11.10 25.33
CA ASN A 226 8.42 10.67 25.00
C ASN A 226 7.77 11.33 23.77
N ARG A 227 8.56 11.94 22.87
CA ARG A 227 8.02 12.51 21.64
C ARG A 227 7.84 11.44 20.55
N PRO A 228 6.70 11.42 19.82
CA PRO A 228 6.54 10.55 18.67
C PRO A 228 7.62 10.80 17.62
N LEU A 229 8.09 9.75 16.95
CA LEU A 229 9.02 9.91 15.85
C LEU A 229 8.31 10.64 14.70
N ALA A 230 8.82 11.80 14.31
CA ALA A 230 8.34 12.56 13.17
C ALA A 230 9.50 12.81 12.22
N THR A 231 9.31 12.51 10.93
CA THR A 231 10.23 12.96 9.88
C THR A 231 9.81 14.33 9.38
N ALA A 232 10.68 15.33 9.53
CA ALA A 232 10.61 16.54 8.72
C ALA A 232 11.42 16.29 7.43
N GLY A 233 10.73 16.16 6.30
CA GLY A 233 11.35 16.03 4.99
C GLY A 233 10.64 16.92 3.97
N PRO A 234 11.35 17.56 3.03
CA PRO A 234 10.81 18.58 2.12
C PRO A 234 9.81 18.06 1.06
N SER A 235 9.47 16.77 1.07
CA SER A 235 8.63 16.13 0.05
C SER A 235 7.55 15.18 0.59
N LEU A 236 7.37 15.10 1.91
CA LEU A 236 6.29 14.35 2.53
C LEU A 236 5.64 15.27 3.57
N GLY A 237 4.42 15.73 3.30
CA GLY A 237 3.69 16.65 4.17
C GLY A 237 3.68 16.21 5.63
N ARG A 238 3.63 17.20 6.54
CA ARG A 238 3.67 17.13 8.02
C ARG A 238 2.62 16.23 8.72
N GLN A 239 2.09 15.18 8.09
CA GLN A 239 0.92 14.43 8.58
C GLN A 239 1.13 12.91 8.75
N PHE A 240 2.37 12.42 8.71
CA PHE A 240 2.63 11.02 9.07
C PHE A 240 3.28 10.97 10.45
N GLU A 241 2.51 11.32 11.48
CA GLU A 241 2.85 10.94 12.85
C GLU A 241 3.03 9.42 12.87
N THR A 242 4.17 8.97 13.38
CA THR A 242 4.35 7.54 13.61
C THR A 242 3.52 7.14 14.82
N ARG A 243 3.02 5.90 14.82
CA ARG A 243 2.41 5.32 16.02
C ARG A 243 3.47 4.93 17.06
N HIS A 244 4.76 5.15 16.77
CA HIS A 244 5.86 4.78 17.66
C HIS A 244 5.91 5.71 18.88
N VAL A 245 5.83 5.14 20.07
CA VAL A 245 5.80 5.80 21.38
C VAL A 245 6.76 5.10 22.35
N GLY A 246 7.15 5.76 23.44
CA GLY A 246 7.99 5.18 24.50
C GLY A 246 9.01 6.17 25.05
N ASP A 247 9.86 5.70 25.98
CA ASP A 247 10.98 6.43 26.62
C ASP A 247 12.13 6.74 25.64
N CYS A 248 11.77 7.01 24.39
CA CYS A 248 12.70 7.36 23.34
C CYS A 248 13.14 8.82 23.54
N VAL A 249 14.43 9.03 23.69
CA VAL A 249 15.00 10.37 23.55
C VAL A 249 15.16 10.64 22.07
N ALA A 250 14.31 11.51 21.51
CA ALA A 250 14.37 11.92 20.11
C ALA A 250 14.99 13.31 19.98
N TYR A 251 16.08 13.45 19.22
CA TYR A 251 16.59 14.76 18.83
C TYR A 251 15.89 15.25 17.55
N LEU A 252 15.01 16.26 17.67
CA LEU A 252 14.40 16.92 16.52
C LEU A 252 15.23 18.08 15.96
N SER A 253 16.10 18.71 16.75
CA SER A 253 16.97 19.80 16.25
C SER A 253 17.87 19.35 15.10
N ILE A 254 18.21 18.07 15.08
CA ILE A 254 18.95 17.44 13.99
C ILE A 254 18.14 17.43 12.68
N LEU A 255 16.80 17.35 12.73
CA LEU A 255 15.93 17.34 11.54
C LEU A 255 15.80 18.70 10.84
N GLU A 256 16.15 19.79 11.52
CA GLU A 256 16.17 21.15 10.97
C GLU A 256 17.61 21.65 10.72
N ALA A 257 18.61 20.94 11.22
CA ALA A 257 20.02 21.21 10.97
C ALA A 257 20.41 20.79 9.54
N PRO A 258 21.19 21.60 8.80
CA PRO A 258 21.74 21.20 7.51
C PRO A 258 22.59 19.92 7.67
N GLY A 259 22.13 18.81 7.10
CA GLY A 259 22.90 17.56 7.01
C GLY A 259 22.30 16.33 7.69
N TYR A 260 21.25 16.47 8.50
CA TYR A 260 20.58 15.31 9.08
C TYR A 260 19.07 15.32 8.81
N VAL A 261 18.62 14.37 8.00
CA VAL A 261 17.23 14.30 7.52
C VAL A 261 16.41 13.26 8.31
N SER A 262 16.97 12.70 9.38
CA SER A 262 16.41 11.54 10.08
C SER A 262 16.53 11.67 11.60
N PRO A 263 15.48 11.27 12.36
CA PRO A 263 15.50 11.36 13.81
C PRO A 263 16.59 10.46 14.41
N VAL A 264 17.22 10.94 15.48
CA VAL A 264 18.20 10.17 16.26
C VAL A 264 17.55 9.76 17.58
N VAL A 265 17.68 8.49 17.94
CA VAL A 265 16.93 7.83 19.01
C VAL A 265 17.85 6.98 19.90
N LYS A 266 17.48 6.80 21.17
CA LYS A 266 18.11 5.88 22.13
C LYS A 266 17.07 5.38 23.12
N GLY A 267 17.30 4.21 23.72
CA GLY A 267 16.41 3.62 24.73
C GLY A 267 15.45 2.59 24.14
N THR A 268 14.18 2.64 24.56
CA THR A 268 13.17 1.66 24.12
C THR A 268 12.20 2.30 23.14
N VAL A 269 12.04 1.68 21.97
CA VAL A 269 11.07 2.08 20.96
C VAL A 269 9.90 1.10 20.96
N THR A 270 8.68 1.61 21.12
CA THR A 270 7.46 0.80 21.10
C THR A 270 6.56 1.24 19.96
N ALA A 271 5.86 0.31 19.33
CA ALA A 271 4.76 0.58 18.41
C ALA A 271 3.56 -0.28 18.82
N PRO A 272 2.30 0.13 18.57
CA PRO A 272 1.11 -0.55 19.09
C PRO A 272 1.05 -2.04 18.75
N ASP A 273 1.54 -2.39 17.56
CA ASP A 273 1.45 -3.75 17.00
C ASP A 273 2.80 -4.49 17.06
N HIS A 274 3.76 -4.03 17.86
CA HIS A 274 5.07 -4.65 17.95
C HIS A 274 5.56 -4.75 19.41
N PRO A 275 6.29 -5.82 19.76
CA PRO A 275 6.97 -5.86 21.05
C PRO A 275 7.97 -4.70 21.18
N PRO A 276 8.20 -4.18 22.39
CA PRO A 276 9.20 -3.13 22.62
C PRO A 276 10.57 -3.53 22.09
N LEU A 277 11.18 -2.64 21.30
CA LEU A 277 12.52 -2.81 20.74
C LEU A 277 13.51 -2.04 21.60
N ARG A 278 14.46 -2.75 22.20
CA ARG A 278 15.56 -2.13 22.96
C ARG A 278 16.70 -1.74 22.01
N LEU A 279 17.03 -0.45 21.98
CA LEU A 279 18.17 0.11 21.26
C LEU A 279 19.43 0.19 22.14
N ASP A 280 19.42 -0.50 23.28
CA ASP A 280 20.48 -0.51 24.29
C ASP A 280 20.89 0.92 24.71
N GLU A 281 22.12 1.08 25.20
CA GLU A 281 22.68 2.38 25.56
C GLU A 281 23.27 3.14 24.35
N GLU A 282 23.10 2.63 23.13
CA GLU A 282 23.66 3.22 21.92
C GLU A 282 22.65 4.13 21.19
N TRP A 283 23.16 5.21 20.61
CA TRP A 283 22.37 6.11 19.77
C TRP A 283 22.14 5.49 18.40
N HIS A 284 20.98 5.71 17.80
CA HIS A 284 20.65 5.17 16.47
C HIS A 284 20.03 6.25 15.58
N VAL A 285 20.35 6.24 14.28
CA VAL A 285 19.57 6.97 13.28
C VAL A 285 18.37 6.12 12.87
N ALA A 286 17.17 6.65 13.06
CA ALA A 286 15.95 6.03 12.63
C ALA A 286 15.61 6.43 11.19
N MET A 287 15.56 5.45 10.28
CA MET A 287 15.25 5.65 8.87
C MET A 287 14.00 4.86 8.49
N ARG A 288 13.03 5.53 7.85
CA ARG A 288 11.83 4.85 7.35
C ARG A 288 12.13 4.10 6.06
N ARG A 289 11.51 2.92 5.89
CA ARG A 289 11.58 2.14 4.65
C ARG A 289 11.17 2.97 3.43
N ARG A 290 11.72 2.60 2.28
CA ARG A 290 11.20 3.05 0.98
C ARG A 290 9.83 2.45 0.74
N ALA A 291 8.94 3.27 0.19
CA ALA A 291 7.68 2.85 -0.37
C ALA A 291 7.48 3.59 -1.69
N LEU A 292 6.75 2.99 -2.64
CA LEU A 292 6.43 3.68 -3.89
C LEU A 292 5.62 4.95 -3.58
N PRO A 293 6.01 6.12 -4.08
CA PRO A 293 5.26 7.35 -3.86
C PRO A 293 3.88 7.22 -4.49
N GLY A 294 2.84 7.41 -3.68
CA GLY A 294 1.45 7.40 -4.14
C GLY A 294 0.51 6.72 -3.15
N ASN A 295 -0.79 6.92 -3.35
CA ASN A 295 -1.92 6.48 -2.52
C ASN A 295 -2.03 4.95 -2.26
N TYR A 296 -0.98 4.16 -2.48
CA TYR A 296 -0.94 2.71 -2.24
C TYR A 296 -1.11 2.33 -0.76
N ALA A 297 -0.90 3.27 0.17
CA ALA A 297 -1.02 3.07 1.61
C ALA A 297 -2.15 3.88 2.27
N ARG A 298 -3.02 4.54 1.48
CA ARG A 298 -4.14 5.32 2.06
C ARG A 298 -5.31 4.40 2.41
N ARG A 299 -5.38 3.99 3.68
CA ARG A 299 -6.58 3.75 4.53
C ARG A 299 -6.36 2.58 5.50
N SER A 300 -5.48 2.76 6.47
CA SER A 300 -5.48 1.96 7.71
C SER A 300 -5.57 2.82 8.98
N ALA A 301 -5.95 4.09 8.83
CA ALA A 301 -6.58 4.82 9.93
C ALA A 301 -8.02 4.30 10.04
N VAL A 302 -8.18 3.23 10.83
CA VAL A 302 -9.45 2.94 11.47
C VAL A 302 -9.62 4.04 12.50
N ASP A 303 -10.68 4.82 12.34
CA ASP A 303 -11.24 5.65 13.40
C ASP A 303 -11.60 4.70 14.56
N ASP A 304 -10.87 4.81 15.67
CA ASP A 304 -11.36 4.43 17.00
C ASP A 304 -11.96 5.68 17.67
#